data_AF-A0A7X3BPB8-F1
#
_entry.id   AF-A0A7X3BPB8-F1
#
_cell.length_a   1.000
_cell.length_b   1.000
_cell.length_c   1.000
_cell.angle_alpha   90.00
_cell.angle_beta   90.00
_cell.angle_gamma   90.00
#
_symmetry.space_group_name_H-M   'P 1'
#
loop_
_entity.id
_entity.type
_entity.pdbx_description
1 polymer ?
#
loop_
_entity_poly.entity_id
_entity_poly.type
_entity_poly.pdbx_seq_one_letter_code
_entity_poly.pdbx_strand_id
1 'polypeptide(L)'
;MDKIQLFQNEVLGYGFDIDGSYGWQCWDGYAKYCIWLGVSFANCTDSGWVKDLWEQRYNNGILDYFDEVEKLEGSEVCIFTENEWTPVSHVAIFVSDIDGNQGWFLGQNQGGEAGPNGGGAFNLMAFPYSALYPTAFRPKGEPLPKEELKEIVTEVMESHEVPFFPEEATFTVGDSPINVRRYPDLTGEIVATYQPGEKVHYDSKGTNAGYRWISYVGASGNRNYMAIGPTDEAGNRTDLWGMLE
;
A
#
# COMPACT_ATOMS: atom_id res chain seq x y z
N MET A 1 9.49 20.41 8.06
CA MET A 1 10.19 19.48 7.16
C MET A 1 9.20 19.19 6.05
N ASP A 2 9.62 19.26 4.80
CA ASP A 2 8.70 19.15 3.67
C ASP A 2 8.08 17.74 3.62
N LYS A 3 6.74 17.64 3.74
CA LYS A 3 5.99 16.37 3.87
C LYS A 3 6.25 15.46 2.69
N ILE A 4 6.22 16.02 1.49
CA ILE A 4 6.43 15.24 0.28
C ILE A 4 7.87 14.72 0.20
N GLN A 5 8.85 15.46 0.69
CA GLN A 5 10.24 14.99 0.74
C GLN A 5 10.43 13.85 1.75
N LEU A 6 9.71 13.88 2.88
CA LEU A 6 9.71 12.77 3.85
C LEU A 6 9.14 11.50 3.22
N PHE A 7 7.93 11.59 2.68
CA PHE A 7 7.29 10.45 2.01
C PHE A 7 8.16 9.93 0.86
N GLN A 8 8.69 10.82 0.01
CA GLN A 8 9.61 10.46 -1.07
C GLN A 8 10.82 9.66 -0.56
N ASN A 9 11.48 10.10 0.51
CA ASN A 9 12.64 9.40 1.05
C ASN A 9 12.30 7.99 1.56
N GLU A 10 11.06 7.75 1.99
CA GLU A 10 10.59 6.45 2.47
C GLU A 10 10.23 5.49 1.33
N VAL A 11 9.68 6.01 0.22
CA VAL A 11 9.11 5.16 -0.84
C VAL A 11 9.97 5.06 -2.10
N LEU A 12 10.87 6.02 -2.37
CA LEU A 12 11.60 6.08 -3.64
C LEU A 12 12.42 4.81 -3.88
N GLY A 13 12.20 4.16 -5.03
CA GLY A 13 12.84 2.90 -5.40
C GLY A 13 12.16 1.65 -4.86
N TYR A 14 11.13 1.79 -4.03
CA TYR A 14 10.34 0.68 -3.49
C TYR A 14 8.97 0.59 -4.16
N GLY A 15 8.43 -0.62 -4.26
CA GLY A 15 7.10 -0.86 -4.77
C GLY A 15 6.21 -1.52 -3.71
N PHE A 16 4.95 -1.12 -3.72
CA PHE A 16 3.92 -1.52 -2.77
C PHE A 16 2.71 -2.00 -3.57
N ASP A 17 2.20 -3.16 -3.17
CA ASP A 17 0.96 -3.76 -3.66
C ASP A 17 -0.02 -3.69 -2.47
N ILE A 18 -1.02 -2.82 -2.56
CA ILE A 18 -1.91 -2.47 -1.44
C ILE A 18 -3.24 -3.22 -1.51
N ASP A 19 -3.70 -3.59 -2.71
CA ASP A 19 -4.92 -4.39 -2.89
C ASP A 19 -4.66 -5.87 -3.23
N GLY A 20 -3.41 -6.27 -3.48
CA GLY A 20 -3.03 -7.63 -3.87
C GLY A 20 -3.28 -7.95 -5.35
N SER A 21 -3.62 -6.94 -6.16
CA SER A 21 -4.05 -7.07 -7.55
C SER A 21 -3.09 -6.34 -8.49
N TYR A 22 -2.64 -7.04 -9.53
CA TYR A 22 -1.79 -6.47 -10.58
C TYR A 22 -0.44 -5.87 -10.09
N GLY A 23 -0.01 -6.10 -8.84
CA GLY A 23 1.32 -5.74 -8.36
C GLY A 23 1.45 -4.25 -8.02
N TRP A 24 2.54 -3.62 -8.44
CA TRP A 24 2.83 -2.24 -8.04
C TRP A 24 2.19 -1.23 -8.98
N GLN A 25 0.89 -0.99 -8.87
CA GLN A 25 0.15 -0.08 -9.73
C GLN A 25 0.17 1.36 -9.19
N CYS A 26 -0.25 2.30 -10.04
CA CYS A 26 -0.30 3.71 -9.66
C CYS A 26 -1.31 3.96 -8.53
N TRP A 27 -2.44 3.25 -8.54
CA TRP A 27 -3.42 3.29 -7.47
C TRP A 27 -2.83 2.84 -6.13
N ASP A 28 -1.99 1.79 -6.11
CA ASP A 28 -1.31 1.36 -4.87
C ASP A 28 -0.38 2.44 -4.32
N GLY A 29 0.27 3.20 -5.20
CA GLY A 29 1.09 4.34 -4.80
C GLY A 29 0.25 5.43 -4.12
N TYR A 30 -0.92 5.73 -4.67
CA TYR A 30 -1.89 6.63 -4.05
C TYR A 30 -2.40 6.09 -2.70
N ALA A 31 -2.80 4.82 -2.65
CA ALA A 31 -3.31 4.20 -1.44
C ALA A 31 -2.24 4.18 -0.33
N LYS A 32 -0.98 3.89 -0.68
CA LYS A 32 0.18 3.98 0.23
C LYS A 32 0.36 5.39 0.79
N TYR A 33 0.14 6.42 -0.03
CA TYR A 33 0.22 7.81 0.43
C TYR A 33 -0.90 8.17 1.40
N CYS A 34 -2.14 7.73 1.14
CA CYS A 34 -3.26 7.88 2.08
C CYS A 34 -2.97 7.19 3.42
N ILE A 35 -2.44 5.96 3.39
CA ILE A 35 -2.05 5.23 4.61
C ILE A 35 -0.99 5.99 5.39
N TRP A 36 0.04 6.53 4.71
CA TRP A 36 1.09 7.33 5.35
C TRP A 36 0.55 8.61 6.00
N LEU A 37 -0.48 9.21 5.40
CA LEU A 37 -1.20 10.36 5.95
C LEU A 37 -2.15 10.00 7.11
N GLY A 38 -2.39 8.70 7.38
CA GLY A 38 -3.35 8.24 8.37
C GLY A 38 -4.81 8.45 7.96
N VAL A 39 -5.10 8.46 6.65
CA VAL A 39 -6.45 8.66 6.11
C VAL A 39 -6.87 7.50 5.22
N SER A 40 -8.18 7.34 5.02
CA SER A 40 -8.70 6.37 4.04
C SER A 40 -8.43 6.83 2.61
N PHE A 41 -8.39 5.88 1.69
CA PHE A 41 -8.31 6.13 0.24
C PHE A 41 -9.66 5.87 -0.44
N ALA A 42 -9.86 6.50 -1.59
CA ALA A 42 -11.00 6.26 -2.47
C ALA A 42 -10.70 5.10 -3.45
N ASN A 43 -11.73 4.35 -3.79
CA ASN A 43 -11.65 3.24 -4.76
C ASN A 43 -12.17 3.66 -6.14
N CYS A 44 -11.75 2.91 -7.17
CA CYS A 44 -12.12 3.14 -8.56
C CYS A 44 -13.24 2.17 -8.97
N THR A 45 -14.51 2.52 -8.70
CA THR A 45 -15.63 1.59 -8.81
C THR A 45 -16.47 1.73 -10.08
N ASP A 46 -16.24 2.75 -10.91
CA ASP A 46 -17.06 3.03 -12.10
C ASP A 46 -16.38 2.48 -13.36
N SER A 47 -15.19 2.98 -13.70
CA SER A 47 -14.38 2.47 -14.81
C SER A 47 -13.37 1.39 -14.39
N GLY A 48 -13.03 1.32 -13.09
CA GLY A 48 -11.96 0.47 -12.59
C GLY A 48 -10.56 1.09 -12.70
N TRP A 49 -10.45 2.33 -13.17
CA TRP A 49 -9.19 3.05 -13.35
C TRP A 49 -9.14 4.33 -12.52
N VAL A 50 -7.94 4.85 -12.29
CA VAL A 50 -7.69 5.96 -11.35
C VAL A 50 -8.31 7.30 -11.73
N LYS A 51 -8.78 7.48 -12.98
CA LYS A 51 -9.66 8.61 -13.33
C LYS A 51 -10.92 8.69 -12.48
N ASP A 52 -11.42 7.55 -11.97
CA ASP A 52 -12.57 7.49 -11.08
C ASP A 52 -12.33 8.28 -9.79
N LEU A 53 -11.07 8.42 -9.35
CA LEU A 53 -10.71 9.24 -8.20
C LEU A 53 -11.16 10.70 -8.39
N TRP A 54 -11.05 11.21 -9.63
CA TRP A 54 -11.47 12.56 -9.98
C TRP A 54 -12.92 12.64 -10.47
N GLU A 55 -13.31 11.74 -11.38
CA GLU A 55 -14.64 11.74 -12.00
C GLU A 55 -15.75 11.44 -10.99
N GLN A 56 -15.47 10.61 -9.98
CA GLN A 56 -16.41 10.23 -8.92
C GLN A 56 -16.13 10.92 -7.58
N ARG A 57 -15.32 11.98 -7.55
CA ARG A 57 -14.83 12.61 -6.30
C ARG A 57 -15.90 13.04 -5.31
N TYR A 58 -17.11 13.36 -5.78
CA TYR A 58 -18.24 13.73 -4.93
C TYR A 58 -18.93 12.54 -4.25
N ASN A 59 -18.62 11.31 -4.66
CA ASN A 59 -19.28 10.09 -4.21
C ASN A 59 -18.30 8.99 -3.73
N ASN A 60 -17.01 9.09 -4.07
CA ASN A 60 -16.00 8.06 -3.78
C ASN A 60 -15.28 8.25 -2.43
N GLY A 61 -15.58 9.33 -1.69
CA GLY A 61 -15.01 9.62 -0.37
C GLY A 61 -13.66 10.36 -0.37
N ILE A 62 -13.05 10.65 -1.53
CA ILE A 62 -11.76 11.36 -1.57
C ILE A 62 -11.85 12.75 -0.94
N LEU A 63 -12.97 13.45 -1.15
CA LEU A 63 -13.19 14.79 -0.64
C LEU A 63 -13.47 14.81 0.87
N ASP A 64 -13.55 13.67 1.55
CA ASP A 64 -13.63 13.66 3.02
C ASP A 64 -12.28 14.05 3.64
N TYR A 65 -11.19 13.63 3.01
CA TYR A 65 -9.82 13.75 3.52
C TYR A 65 -8.95 14.74 2.75
N PHE A 66 -9.39 15.18 1.57
CA PHE A 66 -8.63 16.10 0.72
C PHE A 66 -9.47 17.31 0.29
N ASP A 67 -8.85 18.48 0.26
CA ASP A 67 -9.37 19.68 -0.36
C ASP A 67 -9.05 19.66 -1.87
N GLU A 68 -10.05 19.92 -2.70
CA GLU A 68 -9.87 20.07 -4.13
C GLU A 68 -9.24 21.45 -4.44
N VAL A 69 -8.07 21.45 -5.09
CA VAL A 69 -7.28 22.66 -5.36
C VAL A 69 -6.87 22.77 -6.82
N GLU A 70 -6.81 23.99 -7.35
CA GLU A 70 -6.27 24.28 -8.69
C GLU A 70 -4.77 24.54 -8.66
N LYS A 71 -4.28 25.15 -7.58
CA LYS A 71 -2.88 25.54 -7.44
C LYS A 71 -2.11 24.46 -6.69
N LEU A 72 -1.13 23.87 -7.36
CA LEU A 72 -0.20 22.90 -6.78
C LEU A 72 0.87 23.60 -5.95
N GLU A 73 1.12 23.11 -4.74
CA GLU A 73 2.08 23.70 -3.79
C GLU A 73 2.97 22.62 -3.13
N GLY A 74 2.74 21.35 -3.45
CA GLY A 74 3.47 20.18 -2.95
C GLY A 74 2.54 19.31 -2.10
N SER A 75 2.67 17.98 -2.23
CA SER A 75 1.88 16.97 -1.51
C SER A 75 0.45 16.73 -2.05
N GLU A 76 0.07 17.34 -3.17
CA GLU A 76 -1.24 17.07 -3.77
C GLU A 76 -1.25 15.74 -4.53
N VAL A 77 -2.34 14.97 -4.38
CA VAL A 77 -2.63 13.82 -5.24
C VAL A 77 -3.19 14.34 -6.56
N CYS A 78 -2.47 14.12 -7.65
CA CYS A 78 -2.81 14.57 -8.98
C CYS A 78 -3.30 13.39 -9.83
N ILE A 79 -4.46 13.55 -10.46
CA ILE A 79 -5.04 12.56 -11.36
C ILE A 79 -4.74 12.98 -12.80
N PHE A 80 -4.25 12.04 -13.59
CA PHE A 80 -3.93 12.22 -15.00
C PHE A 80 -5.09 11.74 -15.85
N THR A 81 -5.36 12.49 -16.91
CA THR A 81 -6.33 12.12 -17.95
C THR A 81 -5.81 10.95 -18.78
N GLU A 82 -6.68 10.34 -19.57
CA GLU A 82 -6.27 9.38 -20.60
C GLU A 82 -5.57 10.13 -21.75
N ASN A 83 -4.30 9.81 -22.00
CA ASN A 83 -3.49 10.41 -23.06
C ASN A 83 -2.35 9.47 -23.49
N GLU A 84 -1.45 9.94 -24.36
CA GLU A 84 -0.34 9.14 -24.90
C GLU A 84 0.69 8.67 -23.85
N TRP A 85 0.80 9.37 -22.72
CA TRP A 85 1.68 9.00 -21.60
C TRP A 85 0.97 8.13 -20.57
N THR A 86 -0.33 8.34 -20.38
CA THR A 86 -1.17 7.66 -19.38
C THR A 86 -2.42 7.08 -20.04
N PRO A 87 -2.32 5.98 -20.82
CA PRO A 87 -3.40 5.50 -21.69
C PRO A 87 -4.66 5.02 -20.96
N VAL A 88 -4.54 4.67 -19.68
CA VAL A 88 -5.64 4.21 -18.82
C VAL A 88 -5.80 5.11 -17.60
N SER A 89 -5.50 6.41 -17.75
CA SER A 89 -5.31 7.38 -16.66
C SER A 89 -4.15 7.03 -15.73
N HIS A 90 -3.80 7.93 -14.80
CA HIS A 90 -2.73 7.72 -13.82
C HIS A 90 -2.95 8.55 -12.57
N VAL A 91 -2.26 8.22 -11.48
CA VAL A 91 -2.25 9.00 -10.24
C VAL A 91 -0.83 9.07 -9.68
N ALA A 92 -0.43 10.26 -9.25
CA ALA A 92 0.86 10.50 -8.61
C ALA A 92 0.79 11.72 -7.68
N ILE A 93 1.76 11.85 -6.77
CA ILE A 93 1.82 12.96 -5.82
C ILE A 93 2.72 14.05 -6.39
N PHE A 94 2.23 15.28 -6.43
CA PHE A 94 3.01 16.43 -6.87
C PHE A 94 4.11 16.78 -5.87
N VAL A 95 5.33 16.93 -6.36
CA VAL A 95 6.53 17.23 -5.57
C VAL A 95 6.92 18.69 -5.68
N SER A 96 7.18 19.15 -6.91
CA SER A 96 7.59 20.54 -7.15
C SER A 96 7.35 20.95 -8.59
N ASP A 97 7.14 22.25 -8.80
CA ASP A 97 7.14 22.86 -10.12
C ASP A 97 8.56 22.83 -10.73
N ILE A 98 8.64 22.67 -12.05
CA ILE A 98 9.91 22.73 -12.79
C ILE A 98 10.06 24.09 -13.48
N ASP A 99 9.03 24.53 -14.20
CA ASP A 99 9.09 25.72 -15.06
C ASP A 99 7.74 26.41 -15.33
N GLY A 100 6.69 26.06 -14.58
CA GLY A 100 5.32 26.55 -14.78
C GLY A 100 4.49 25.80 -15.84
N ASN A 101 5.08 24.87 -16.60
CA ASN A 101 4.35 24.03 -17.57
C ASN A 101 4.33 22.55 -17.21
N GLN A 102 5.27 22.12 -16.38
CA GLN A 102 5.45 20.73 -15.95
C GLN A 102 5.96 20.68 -14.51
N GLY A 103 5.71 19.54 -13.87
CA GLY A 103 6.08 19.29 -12.48
C GLY A 103 6.79 17.96 -12.30
N TRP A 104 7.45 17.81 -11.15
CA TRP A 104 7.91 16.51 -10.66
C TRP A 104 6.79 15.80 -9.92
N PHE A 105 6.57 14.53 -10.28
CA PHE A 105 5.55 13.68 -9.70
C PHE A 105 6.17 12.38 -9.18
N LEU A 106 5.85 12.08 -7.93
CA LEU A 106 6.24 10.85 -7.25
C LEU A 106 5.09 9.84 -7.35
N GLY A 107 5.34 8.67 -7.93
CA GLY A 107 4.31 7.64 -8.09
C GLY A 107 4.87 6.30 -8.56
N GLN A 108 4.02 5.27 -8.49
CA GLN A 108 4.31 3.91 -8.96
C GLN A 108 3.81 3.70 -10.38
N ASN A 109 4.33 2.68 -11.06
CA ASN A 109 3.94 2.31 -12.42
C ASN A 109 3.89 3.47 -13.43
N GLN A 110 4.89 4.33 -13.38
CA GLN A 110 5.02 5.48 -14.28
C GLN A 110 6.32 5.37 -15.08
N GLY A 111 6.66 4.17 -15.54
CA GLY A 111 7.94 3.85 -16.18
C GLY A 111 9.01 3.40 -15.18
N GLY A 112 10.25 3.26 -15.68
CA GLY A 112 11.35 2.63 -14.93
C GLY A 112 11.43 1.12 -15.14
N GLU A 113 12.22 0.43 -14.32
CA GLU A 113 12.33 -1.02 -14.35
C GLU A 113 11.02 -1.67 -13.90
N ALA A 114 10.56 -2.67 -14.66
CA ALA A 114 9.30 -3.34 -14.39
C ALA A 114 9.39 -4.15 -13.09
N GLY A 115 8.42 -3.92 -12.21
CA GLY A 115 8.18 -4.71 -11.01
C GLY A 115 7.25 -5.91 -11.28
N PRO A 116 6.79 -6.58 -10.22
CA PRO A 116 5.83 -7.67 -10.30
C PRO A 116 4.59 -7.31 -11.11
N ASN A 117 4.10 -8.27 -11.91
CA ASN A 117 2.88 -8.15 -12.72
C ASN A 117 2.84 -6.96 -13.69
N GLY A 118 4.00 -6.42 -14.07
CA GLY A 118 4.09 -5.28 -14.99
C GLY A 118 3.84 -3.92 -14.33
N GLY A 119 3.76 -3.86 -13.00
CA GLY A 119 3.80 -2.61 -12.24
C GLY A 119 5.20 -2.00 -12.19
N GLY A 120 5.38 -0.96 -11.37
CA GLY A 120 6.68 -0.30 -11.21
C GLY A 120 6.82 0.36 -9.84
N ALA A 121 8.04 0.35 -9.31
CA ALA A 121 8.35 1.00 -8.03
C ALA A 121 8.11 2.51 -8.11
N PHE A 122 8.03 3.15 -6.94
CA PHE A 122 8.01 4.60 -6.84
C PHE A 122 9.25 5.19 -7.50
N ASN A 123 9.03 6.12 -8.43
CA ASN A 123 10.08 6.92 -9.02
C ASN A 123 9.64 8.39 -9.13
N LEU A 124 10.55 9.26 -9.55
CA LEU A 124 10.22 10.63 -9.94
C LEU A 124 10.15 10.73 -11.44
N MET A 125 9.04 11.24 -11.94
CA MET A 125 8.85 11.54 -13.36
C MET A 125 8.38 12.98 -13.55
N ALA A 126 8.89 13.61 -14.60
CA ALA A 126 8.38 14.90 -15.04
C ALA A 126 7.18 14.68 -15.94
N PHE A 127 6.07 15.37 -15.67
CA PHE A 127 4.90 15.36 -16.53
C PHE A 127 4.40 16.79 -16.80
N PRO A 128 3.85 17.05 -18.00
CA PRO A 128 3.24 18.33 -18.31
C PRO A 128 1.91 18.47 -17.57
N TYR A 129 1.58 19.69 -17.13
CA TYR A 129 0.30 19.97 -16.47
C TYR A 129 -0.90 19.73 -17.40
N SER A 130 -0.70 19.77 -18.72
CA SER A 130 -1.72 19.40 -19.71
C SER A 130 -2.16 17.94 -19.67
N ALA A 131 -1.42 17.07 -18.99
CA ALA A 131 -1.80 15.67 -18.79
C ALA A 131 -2.76 15.48 -17.61
N LEU A 132 -2.91 16.48 -16.73
CA LEU A 132 -3.71 16.40 -15.50
C LEU A 132 -5.18 16.76 -15.74
N TYR A 133 -6.04 16.27 -14.85
CA TYR A 133 -7.33 16.91 -14.63
C TYR A 133 -7.14 18.35 -14.07
N PRO A 134 -8.14 19.24 -14.18
CA PRO A 134 -7.98 20.66 -13.82
C PRO A 134 -7.67 20.94 -12.35
N THR A 135 -7.95 19.99 -11.46
CA THR A 135 -7.78 20.11 -10.02
C THR A 135 -7.08 18.88 -9.46
N ALA A 136 -6.46 19.05 -8.30
CA ALA A 136 -5.80 18.02 -7.53
C ALA A 136 -6.34 17.98 -6.10
N PHE A 137 -5.90 16.98 -5.33
CA PHE A 137 -6.41 16.71 -3.99
C PHE A 137 -5.31 16.99 -2.96
N ARG A 138 -5.45 18.08 -2.22
CA ARG A 138 -4.54 18.47 -1.12
C ARG A 138 -5.00 17.82 0.19
N PRO A 139 -4.15 17.12 0.95
CA PRO A 139 -4.55 16.55 2.23
C PRO A 139 -5.12 17.63 3.18
N LYS A 140 -6.28 17.37 3.78
CA LYS A 140 -6.88 18.23 4.80
C LYS A 140 -6.10 18.15 6.11
N GLY A 141 -5.97 19.29 6.77
CA GLY A 141 -5.33 19.40 8.09
C GLY A 141 -3.86 19.85 8.05
N GLU A 142 -3.44 20.47 9.14
CA GLU A 142 -2.04 20.83 9.36
C GLU A 142 -1.17 19.57 9.47
N PRO A 143 0.11 19.61 9.09
CA PRO A 143 1.07 18.58 9.48
C PRO A 143 0.98 18.31 10.98
N LEU A 144 0.84 17.04 11.35
CA LEU A 144 1.18 16.60 12.69
C LEU A 144 2.63 17.07 12.97
N PRO A 145 2.91 17.71 14.13
CA PRO A 145 4.25 18.09 14.54
C PRO A 145 5.23 16.92 14.37
N LYS A 146 6.47 17.21 14.01
CA LYS A 146 7.49 16.21 13.62
C LYS A 146 7.71 15.09 14.66
N GLU A 147 7.46 15.35 15.94
CA GLU A 147 7.52 14.34 17.01
C GLU A 147 6.24 13.52 17.14
N GLU A 148 5.06 14.10 16.88
CA GLU A 148 3.81 13.34 16.72
C GLU A 148 3.84 12.51 15.43
N LEU A 149 4.42 12.99 14.33
CA LEU A 149 4.65 12.16 13.14
C LEU A 149 5.62 11.00 13.43
N LYS A 150 6.63 11.21 14.28
CA LYS A 150 7.59 10.16 14.63
C LYS A 150 6.98 9.16 15.61
N GLU A 151 6.20 9.61 16.59
CA GLU A 151 5.43 8.74 17.49
C GLU A 151 4.29 8.05 16.76
N ILE A 152 3.56 8.69 15.85
CA ILE A 152 2.50 8.07 15.03
C ILE A 152 3.10 7.15 13.97
N VAL A 153 4.22 7.48 13.32
CA VAL A 153 4.92 6.53 12.43
C VAL A 153 5.45 5.35 13.24
N THR A 154 5.96 5.59 14.45
CA THR A 154 6.38 4.50 15.36
C THR A 154 5.17 3.70 15.86
N GLU A 155 4.04 4.33 16.16
CA GLU A 155 2.80 3.73 16.69
C GLU A 155 1.98 3.04 15.60
N VAL A 156 2.03 3.49 14.34
CA VAL A 156 1.46 2.84 13.15
C VAL A 156 2.36 1.69 12.68
N MET A 157 3.68 1.86 12.80
CA MET A 157 4.63 0.76 12.68
C MET A 157 4.58 -0.20 13.87
N GLU A 158 4.06 0.20 15.03
CA GLU A 158 3.85 -0.67 16.20
C GLU A 158 2.44 -1.28 16.23
N SER A 159 1.43 -0.61 15.66
CA SER A 159 0.04 -1.09 15.63
C SER A 159 -0.21 -2.14 14.55
N HIS A 160 0.73 -2.36 13.62
CA HIS A 160 0.83 -3.53 12.75
C HIS A 160 -0.52 -4.18 12.37
N GLU A 161 -1.46 -3.45 11.78
CA GLU A 161 -2.29 -4.11 10.77
C GLU A 161 -1.42 -4.23 9.53
N VAL A 162 -0.51 -5.19 9.59
CA VAL A 162 0.13 -5.77 8.43
C VAL A 162 -0.99 -5.99 7.42
N PRO A 163 -0.91 -5.50 6.17
CA PRO A 163 -1.95 -5.77 5.20
C PRO A 163 -2.01 -7.28 4.99
N PHE A 164 -3.09 -7.87 5.49
CA PHE A 164 -3.45 -9.25 5.26
C PHE A 164 -4.45 -9.26 4.11
N PHE A 165 -4.00 -9.70 2.94
CA PHE A 165 -4.78 -9.77 1.72
C PHE A 165 -5.69 -11.00 1.78
N PRO A 166 -6.96 -10.89 1.34
CA PRO A 166 -7.86 -12.04 1.29
C PRO A 166 -7.27 -13.18 0.46
N GLU A 167 -7.23 -14.37 1.04
CA GLU A 167 -6.84 -15.62 0.38
C GLU A 167 -7.49 -16.77 1.13
N GLU A 168 -8.42 -17.47 0.46
CA GLU A 168 -9.08 -18.66 0.99
C GLU A 168 -8.32 -19.90 0.52
N ALA A 169 -7.54 -20.50 1.42
CA ALA A 169 -6.75 -21.71 1.11
C ALA A 169 -6.49 -22.56 2.36
N THR A 170 -6.00 -23.77 2.16
CA THR A 170 -5.61 -24.67 3.25
C THR A 170 -4.09 -24.83 3.30
N PHE A 171 -3.50 -24.59 4.47
CA PHE A 171 -2.09 -24.88 4.73
C PHE A 171 -1.94 -26.16 5.55
N THR A 172 -1.07 -27.06 5.10
CA THR A 172 -0.67 -28.27 5.82
C THR A 172 0.75 -28.09 6.37
N VAL A 173 0.92 -28.24 7.69
CA VAL A 173 2.22 -28.08 8.36
C VAL A 173 3.19 -29.18 7.92
N GLY A 174 4.42 -28.79 7.57
CA GLY A 174 5.50 -29.69 7.16
C GLY A 174 6.17 -30.39 8.34
N ASP A 175 7.50 -30.53 8.30
CA ASP A 175 8.24 -31.42 9.20
C ASP A 175 8.45 -30.90 10.64
N SER A 176 8.13 -29.62 10.92
CA SER A 176 8.35 -29.00 12.22
C SER A 176 7.10 -28.29 12.74
N PRO A 177 6.85 -28.30 14.07
CA PRO A 177 5.70 -27.59 14.65
C PRO A 177 5.79 -26.08 14.43
N ILE A 178 4.64 -25.44 14.21
CA ILE A 178 4.54 -23.99 13.97
C ILE A 178 3.63 -23.34 15.01
N ASN A 179 4.14 -22.28 15.64
CA ASN A 179 3.35 -21.49 16.59
C ASN A 179 2.34 -20.60 15.89
N VAL A 180 1.18 -20.47 16.52
CA VAL A 180 0.12 -19.53 16.18
C VAL A 180 0.16 -18.40 17.19
N ARG A 181 0.07 -17.16 16.70
CA ARG A 181 0.21 -15.95 17.50
C ARG A 181 -1.02 -15.04 17.40
N ARG A 182 -1.19 -14.15 18.38
CA ARG A 182 -2.19 -13.06 18.33
C ARG A 182 -1.83 -11.92 17.39
N TYR A 183 -0.55 -11.77 17.09
CA TYR A 183 -0.05 -10.73 16.19
C TYR A 183 0.97 -11.36 15.22
N PRO A 184 1.03 -10.87 13.97
CA PRO A 184 1.92 -11.39 12.93
C PRO A 184 3.36 -10.90 13.13
N ASP A 185 3.94 -11.11 14.30
CA ASP A 185 5.30 -10.73 14.66
C ASP A 185 5.96 -11.81 15.56
N LEU A 186 7.26 -11.68 15.81
CA LEU A 186 8.03 -12.69 16.55
C LEU A 186 7.83 -12.66 18.07
N THR A 187 7.30 -11.56 18.60
CA THR A 187 7.08 -11.28 20.02
C THR A 187 5.63 -11.50 20.48
N GLY A 188 4.68 -11.60 19.54
CA GLY A 188 3.26 -11.76 19.81
C GLY A 188 2.96 -13.03 20.62
N GLU A 189 1.95 -12.94 21.49
CA GLU A 189 1.50 -14.04 22.36
C GLU A 189 1.26 -15.31 21.55
N ILE A 190 1.87 -16.42 21.97
CA ILE A 190 1.63 -17.75 21.39
C ILE A 190 0.35 -18.33 21.98
N VAL A 191 -0.60 -18.70 21.13
CA VAL A 191 -1.96 -19.10 21.53
C VAL A 191 -2.33 -20.50 21.10
N ALA A 192 -1.58 -21.07 20.17
CA ALA A 192 -1.63 -22.46 19.78
C ALA A 192 -0.30 -22.87 19.11
N THR A 193 -0.13 -24.16 18.89
CA THR A 193 0.98 -24.72 18.11
C THR A 193 0.42 -25.85 17.27
N TYR A 194 0.61 -25.79 15.95
CA TYR A 194 0.23 -26.85 15.05
C TYR A 194 1.41 -27.81 14.85
N GLN A 195 1.14 -29.10 14.89
CA GLN A 195 2.09 -30.19 14.71
C GLN A 195 2.19 -30.59 13.23
N PRO A 196 3.28 -31.28 12.84
CA PRO A 196 3.44 -31.83 11.49
C PRO A 196 2.21 -32.60 10.98
N GLY A 197 1.78 -32.27 9.76
CA GLY A 197 0.61 -32.87 9.10
C GLY A 197 -0.75 -32.27 9.48
N GLU A 198 -0.82 -31.39 10.48
CA GLU A 198 -2.06 -30.68 10.81
C GLU A 198 -2.40 -29.62 9.75
N LYS A 199 -3.69 -29.38 9.55
CA LYS A 199 -4.21 -28.48 8.52
C LYS A 199 -4.91 -27.27 9.12
N VAL A 200 -4.71 -26.11 8.52
CA VAL A 200 -5.40 -24.87 8.85
C VAL A 200 -5.99 -24.25 7.59
N HIS A 201 -7.30 -23.98 7.63
CA HIS A 201 -7.95 -23.12 6.64
C HIS A 201 -7.75 -21.67 7.06
N TYR A 202 -7.35 -20.83 6.12
CA TYR A 202 -7.11 -19.42 6.36
C TYR A 202 -7.79 -18.57 5.30
N ASP A 203 -8.05 -17.32 5.68
CA ASP A 203 -8.84 -16.37 4.90
C ASP A 203 -8.01 -15.17 4.42
N SER A 204 -6.77 -15.05 4.90
CA SER A 204 -5.87 -13.98 4.49
C SER A 204 -4.40 -14.29 4.69
N LYS A 205 -3.53 -13.59 3.95
CA LYS A 205 -2.06 -13.68 4.05
C LYS A 205 -1.40 -12.31 4.08
N GLY A 206 -0.29 -12.19 4.79
CA GLY A 206 0.48 -10.95 4.90
C GLY A 206 1.97 -11.22 5.10
N THR A 207 2.81 -10.20 4.97
CA THR A 207 4.26 -10.32 5.24
C THR A 207 4.63 -9.36 6.36
N ASN A 208 5.31 -9.86 7.38
CA ASN A 208 5.83 -9.03 8.46
C ASN A 208 6.99 -9.69 9.19
N ALA A 209 7.87 -8.87 9.78
CA ALA A 209 9.02 -9.32 10.57
C ALA A 209 9.93 -10.33 9.83
N GLY A 210 9.99 -10.27 8.49
CA GLY A 210 10.76 -11.20 7.65
C GLY A 210 10.10 -12.56 7.39
N TYR A 211 8.78 -12.69 7.63
CA TYR A 211 8.03 -13.92 7.40
C TYR A 211 6.75 -13.69 6.62
N ARG A 212 6.35 -14.70 5.85
CA ARG A 212 5.01 -14.84 5.29
C ARG A 212 4.11 -15.43 6.37
N TRP A 213 3.00 -14.75 6.63
CA TRP A 213 1.99 -15.13 7.60
C TRP A 213 0.67 -15.45 6.89
N ILE A 214 -0.05 -16.43 7.42
CA ILE A 214 -1.45 -16.68 7.12
C ILE A 214 -2.30 -16.34 8.34
N SER A 215 -3.55 -15.94 8.13
CA SER A 215 -4.45 -15.53 9.20
C SER A 215 -5.85 -16.11 9.05
N TYR A 216 -6.45 -16.43 10.18
CA TYR A 216 -7.77 -17.05 10.29
C TYR A 216 -8.43 -16.68 11.61
N VAL A 217 -9.75 -16.75 11.67
CA VAL A 217 -10.51 -16.65 12.92
C VAL A 217 -10.52 -18.02 13.60
N GLY A 218 -9.88 -18.13 14.77
CA GLY A 218 -9.84 -19.38 15.53
C GLY A 218 -11.14 -19.69 16.27
N ALA A 219 -11.22 -20.86 16.90
CA ALA A 219 -12.40 -21.28 17.68
C ALA A 219 -12.76 -20.33 18.84
N SER A 220 -11.81 -19.51 19.32
CA SER A 220 -12.04 -18.46 20.32
C SER A 220 -12.77 -17.22 19.77
N GLY A 221 -13.01 -17.13 18.46
CA GLY A 221 -13.55 -15.93 17.79
C GLY A 221 -12.52 -14.83 17.52
N ASN A 222 -11.30 -14.99 18.04
CA ASN A 222 -10.18 -14.07 17.79
C ASN A 222 -9.41 -14.45 16.52
N ARG A 223 -8.89 -13.43 15.82
CA ARG A 223 -7.98 -13.61 14.70
C ARG A 223 -6.60 -14.09 15.18
N ASN A 224 -6.02 -14.99 14.41
CA ASN A 224 -4.77 -15.68 14.67
C ASN A 224 -3.83 -15.56 13.48
N TYR A 225 -2.53 -15.69 13.73
CA TYR A 225 -1.49 -15.54 12.72
C TYR A 225 -0.49 -16.69 12.81
N MET A 226 -0.18 -17.33 11.69
CA MET A 226 0.81 -18.41 11.60
C MET A 226 1.85 -18.06 10.55
N ALA A 227 3.12 -18.03 10.93
CA ALA A 227 4.23 -17.86 9.99
C ALA A 227 4.46 -19.16 9.22
N ILE A 228 4.42 -19.11 7.89
CA ILE A 228 4.55 -20.27 7.01
C ILE A 228 5.87 -20.31 6.24
N GLY A 229 6.74 -19.33 6.44
CA GLY A 229 8.06 -19.30 5.82
C GLY A 229 8.72 -17.93 5.85
N PRO A 230 10.06 -17.85 5.70
CA PRO A 230 10.78 -16.59 5.62
C PRO A 230 10.51 -15.84 4.31
N THR A 231 10.76 -14.55 4.33
CA THR A 231 10.77 -13.69 3.15
C THR A 231 12.10 -12.98 2.97
N ASP A 232 12.42 -12.57 1.74
CA ASP A 232 13.51 -11.64 1.47
C ASP A 232 13.14 -10.20 1.88
N GLU A 233 14.07 -9.25 1.73
CA GLU A 233 13.84 -7.82 2.01
C GLU A 233 12.72 -7.21 1.14
N ALA A 234 12.39 -7.84 0.02
CA ALA A 234 11.30 -7.45 -0.88
C ALA A 234 9.96 -8.13 -0.54
N GLY A 235 9.90 -8.95 0.52
CA GLY A 235 8.69 -9.63 0.98
C GLY A 235 8.30 -10.88 0.17
N ASN A 236 9.15 -11.33 -0.75
CA ASN A 236 8.96 -12.57 -1.48
C ASN A 236 9.27 -13.75 -0.58
N ARG A 237 8.41 -14.78 -0.61
CA ARG A 237 8.64 -16.00 0.17
C ARG A 237 9.86 -16.75 -0.40
N THR A 238 10.87 -16.94 0.43
CA THR A 238 12.11 -17.65 0.05
C THR A 238 12.07 -19.13 0.39
N ASP A 239 11.19 -19.54 1.31
CA ASP A 239 10.96 -20.92 1.70
C ASP A 239 9.53 -21.12 2.22
N LEU A 240 9.01 -22.35 2.19
CA LEU A 240 7.67 -22.71 2.67
C LEU A 240 7.76 -23.90 3.62
N TRP A 241 7.33 -23.71 4.87
CA TRP A 241 7.42 -24.72 5.94
C TRP A 241 6.29 -25.77 5.91
N GLY A 242 5.71 -26.01 4.74
CA GLY A 242 4.57 -26.91 4.56
C GLY A 242 4.05 -26.93 3.12
N MET A 243 2.78 -27.24 2.93
CA MET A 243 2.12 -27.29 1.63
C MET A 243 0.86 -26.42 1.62
N LEU A 244 0.62 -25.73 0.50
CA LEU A 244 -0.59 -24.94 0.24
C LEU A 244 -1.45 -25.67 -0.78
N GLU A 245 -2.72 -25.85 -0.44
CA GLU A 245 -3.78 -26.50 -1.24
C GLU A 245 -4.94 -25.54 -1.48
#